data_AF-A0A8T3WBP2-F1
#
_entry.id   AF-A0A8T3WBP2-F1
#
_cell.length_a   1.000
_cell.length_b   1.000
_cell.length_c   1.000
_cell.angle_alpha   90.00
_cell.angle_beta   90.00
_cell.angle_gamma   90.00
#
_symmetry.space_group_name_H-M   'P 1'
#
loop_
_entity.id
_entity.type
_entity.pdbx_description
1 polymer ?
#
loop_
_entity_poly.entity_id
_entity_poly.type
_entity_poly.pdbx_seq_one_letter_code
_entity_poly.pdbx_strand_id
1 'polypeptide(L)'
;MKINLKYYLKVFVLVLAIIIVFTVIDYIVHSLHESLAVPGYYFRNKIIFGTLIGFGTYLFIKNMKVMPRAIVFSAVVATLLQVRYFFEGYPLWFVFSFLALHFLMVFPAAWHAFKVSDKKKFLKN
;
A
#
# COMPACT_ATOMS: atom_id res chain seq x y z
N MET A 1 -24.08 -3.00 -16.35
CA MET A 1 -22.69 -3.49 -16.22
C MET A 1 -22.64 -4.62 -15.21
N LYS A 2 -22.29 -5.86 -15.58
CA LYS A 2 -22.23 -6.98 -14.61
C LYS A 2 -20.98 -6.81 -13.72
N ILE A 3 -21.18 -6.67 -12.41
CA ILE A 3 -20.09 -6.59 -11.44
C ILE A 3 -19.49 -8.00 -11.27
N ASN A 4 -18.20 -8.16 -11.59
CA ASN A 4 -17.50 -9.41 -11.33
C ASN A 4 -16.98 -9.44 -9.88
N LEU A 5 -17.85 -9.83 -8.95
CA LEU A 5 -17.55 -9.86 -7.51
C LEU A 5 -16.29 -10.67 -7.19
N LYS A 6 -16.10 -11.83 -7.84
CA LYS A 6 -14.94 -12.71 -7.63
C LYS A 6 -13.63 -12.03 -8.03
N TYR A 7 -13.63 -11.22 -9.09
CA TYR A 7 -12.47 -10.43 -9.47
C TYR A 7 -12.15 -9.36 -8.42
N TYR A 8 -13.15 -8.58 -8.00
CA TYR A 8 -12.95 -7.52 -7.01
C TYR A 8 -12.51 -8.07 -5.64
N LEU A 9 -13.06 -9.20 -5.21
CA LEU A 9 -12.63 -9.86 -3.98
C LEU A 9 -11.17 -10.30 -4.04
N LYS A 10 -10.72 -10.86 -5.18
CA LYS A 10 -9.30 -11.23 -5.37
C LYS A 10 -8.37 -10.02 -5.30
N VAL A 11 -8.78 -8.91 -5.93
CA VAL A 11 -8.01 -7.66 -5.87
C VAL A 11 -7.95 -7.14 -4.45
N PHE A 12 -9.07 -7.14 -3.72
CA PHE A 12 -9.11 -6.72 -2.32
C PHE A 12 -8.17 -7.55 -1.44
N VAL A 13 -8.22 -8.89 -1.56
CA VAL A 13 -7.32 -9.80 -0.83
C VAL A 13 -5.86 -9.57 -1.21
N LEU A 14 -5.57 -9.32 -2.49
CA LEU A 14 -4.21 -9.01 -2.95
C LEU A 14 -3.68 -7.71 -2.32
N VAL A 15 -4.49 -6.66 -2.31
CA VAL A 15 -4.13 -5.38 -1.67
C VAL A 15 -3.94 -5.57 -0.18
N LEU A 16 -4.86 -6.26 0.51
CA LEU A 16 -4.74 -6.55 1.93
C LEU A 16 -3.43 -7.29 2.25
N ALA A 17 -3.07 -8.29 1.45
CA ALA A 17 -1.81 -9.02 1.62
C ALA A 17 -0.58 -8.10 1.49
N ILE A 18 -0.55 -7.22 0.49
CA ILE A 18 0.52 -6.22 0.32
C ILE A 18 0.62 -5.33 1.57
N ILE A 19 -0.52 -4.82 2.04
CA ILE A 19 -0.58 -3.92 3.19
C ILE A 19 -0.15 -4.62 4.48
N ILE A 20 -0.54 -5.89 4.70
CA ILE A 20 -0.12 -6.67 5.87
C ILE A 20 1.40 -6.86 5.88
N VAL A 21 1.98 -7.33 4.76
CA VAL A 21 3.43 -7.54 4.65
C VAL A 21 4.18 -6.23 4.93
N PHE A 22 3.73 -5.15 4.32
CA PHE A 22 4.27 -3.82 4.55
C PHE A 22 4.13 -3.37 6.02
N THR A 23 2.98 -3.62 6.65
CA THR A 23 2.74 -3.26 8.05
C THR A 23 3.66 -4.00 9.00
N VAL A 24 3.97 -5.27 8.72
CA VAL A 24 4.93 -6.06 9.52
C VAL A 24 6.33 -5.48 9.42
N ILE A 25 6.81 -5.17 8.22
CA ILE A 25 8.14 -4.56 8.02
C ILE A 25 8.22 -3.22 8.75
N ASP A 26 7.20 -2.40 8.59
CA ASP A 26 7.12 -1.08 9.22
C ASP A 26 7.04 -1.16 10.75
N TYR A 27 6.31 -2.13 11.30
CA TYR A 27 6.29 -2.41 12.73
C TYR A 27 7.68 -2.71 13.27
N ILE A 28 8.46 -3.52 12.55
CA ILE A 28 9.85 -3.82 12.94
C ILE A 28 10.66 -2.52 12.93
N VAL A 29 10.58 -1.71 11.87
CA VAL A 29 11.32 -0.43 11.76
C VAL A 29 11.00 0.51 12.92
N HIS A 30 9.73 0.68 13.27
CA HIS A 30 9.29 1.54 14.38
C HIS A 30 9.60 0.96 15.77
N SER A 31 10.01 -0.31 15.84
CA SER A 31 10.45 -0.96 17.08
C SER A 31 11.97 -0.89 17.28
N LEU A 32 12.74 -0.44 16.28
CA LEU A 32 14.21 -0.38 16.36
C LEU A 32 14.74 0.78 17.21
N HIS A 33 14.01 1.89 17.30
CA HIS A 33 14.48 3.09 17.98
C HIS A 33 13.31 3.95 18.50
N GLU A 34 13.42 4.51 19.69
CA GLU A 34 12.35 5.30 20.33
C GLU A 34 11.97 6.54 19.51
N SER A 35 12.94 7.19 18.86
CA SER A 35 12.67 8.33 17.98
C SER A 35 11.83 7.98 16.75
N LEU A 36 11.68 6.69 16.46
CA LEU A 36 10.81 6.18 15.42
C LEU A 36 9.50 5.64 15.98
N ALA A 37 9.25 5.65 17.29
CA ALA A 37 8.08 4.99 17.85
C ALA A 37 6.77 5.63 17.37
N VAL A 38 5.79 4.76 17.09
CA VAL A 38 4.41 5.14 16.75
C VAL A 38 3.43 4.43 17.68
N PRO A 39 2.28 5.04 18.01
CA PRO A 39 1.28 4.40 18.85
C PRO A 39 0.79 3.09 18.26
N GLY A 40 0.52 2.06 19.09
CA GLY A 40 0.12 0.74 18.57
C GLY A 40 -1.14 0.74 17.70
N TYR A 41 -2.07 1.69 17.89
CA TYR A 41 -3.26 1.83 17.04
C TYR A 41 -2.91 2.24 15.60
N TYR A 42 -1.73 2.81 15.37
CA TYR A 42 -1.24 3.22 14.05
C TYR A 42 -1.25 2.05 13.07
N PHE A 43 -0.74 0.88 13.48
CA PHE A 43 -0.66 -0.31 12.64
C PHE A 43 -2.05 -0.85 12.26
N ARG A 44 -3.01 -0.80 13.20
CA ARG A 44 -4.40 -1.18 12.93
C ARG A 44 -5.02 -0.26 11.89
N ASN A 45 -4.86 1.05 12.06
CA ASN A 45 -5.36 2.06 11.13
C ASN A 45 -4.69 1.91 9.75
N LYS A 46 -3.38 1.66 9.70
CA LYS A 46 -2.64 1.37 8.48
C LYS A 46 -3.23 0.20 7.71
N ILE A 47 -3.55 -0.91 8.39
CA ILE A 47 -4.15 -2.07 7.73
C ILE A 47 -5.52 -1.72 7.14
N ILE A 48 -6.39 -1.08 7.93
CA ILE A 48 -7.76 -0.75 7.51
C ILE A 48 -7.73 0.27 6.36
N PHE A 49 -7.17 1.45 6.61
CA PHE A 49 -7.19 2.55 5.65
C PHE A 49 -6.28 2.27 4.46
N GLY A 50 -5.11 1.67 4.67
CA GLY A 50 -4.21 1.27 3.59
C GLY A 50 -4.87 0.27 2.65
N THR A 51 -5.65 -0.68 3.17
CA THR A 51 -6.38 -1.65 2.34
C THR A 51 -7.53 -0.98 1.58
N LEU A 52 -8.37 -0.20 2.26
CA LEU A 52 -9.52 0.47 1.63
C LEU A 52 -9.07 1.43 0.53
N ILE A 53 -8.06 2.24 0.83
CA ILE A 53 -7.54 3.22 -0.11
C ILE A 53 -6.78 2.51 -1.22
N GLY A 54 -5.88 1.57 -0.92
CA GLY A 54 -5.18 0.80 -1.94
C GLY A 54 -6.16 0.13 -2.91
N PHE A 55 -7.24 -0.45 -2.39
CA PHE A 55 -8.29 -1.03 -3.21
C PHE A 55 -8.98 0.03 -4.08
N GLY A 56 -9.41 1.14 -3.49
CA GLY A 56 -10.00 2.28 -4.21
C GLY A 56 -9.07 2.78 -5.32
N THR A 57 -7.81 3.07 -5.01
CA THR A 57 -6.78 3.47 -5.96
C THR A 57 -6.69 2.49 -7.12
N TYR A 58 -6.57 1.19 -6.84
CA TYR A 58 -6.50 0.16 -7.87
C TYR A 58 -7.67 0.24 -8.86
N LEU A 59 -8.89 0.52 -8.39
CA LEU A 59 -10.06 0.62 -9.28
C LEU A 59 -9.91 1.72 -10.34
N PHE A 60 -9.26 2.83 -10.00
CA PHE A 60 -9.00 3.94 -10.93
C PHE A 60 -7.83 3.67 -11.87
N ILE A 61 -6.82 2.92 -11.42
CA ILE A 61 -5.59 2.70 -12.19
C ILE A 61 -5.50 1.31 -12.85
N LYS A 62 -6.53 0.47 -12.72
CA LYS A 62 -6.51 -0.93 -13.20
C LYS A 62 -6.17 -1.09 -14.68
N ASN A 63 -6.49 -0.08 -15.50
CA ASN A 63 -6.24 -0.05 -16.94
C ASN A 63 -4.84 0.46 -17.33
N MET A 64 -4.05 0.95 -16.37
CA MET A 64 -2.67 1.37 -16.62
C MET A 64 -1.76 0.17 -16.83
N LYS A 65 -0.65 0.38 -17.57
CA LYS A 65 0.45 -0.60 -17.66
C LYS A 65 0.99 -0.93 -16.27
N VAL A 66 1.53 -2.14 -16.10
CA VAL A 66 1.99 -2.66 -14.79
C VAL A 66 2.89 -1.68 -14.02
N MET A 67 3.89 -1.11 -14.70
CA MET A 67 4.87 -0.21 -14.08
C MET A 67 4.24 1.10 -13.56
N PRO A 68 3.59 1.95 -14.38
CA PRO A 68 2.94 3.17 -13.88
C PRO A 68 1.84 2.86 -12.88
N ARG A 69 1.12 1.74 -13.03
CA ARG A 69 0.14 1.28 -12.05
C ARG A 69 0.77 1.04 -10.67
N ALA A 70 1.90 0.35 -10.61
CA ALA A 70 2.62 0.11 -9.36
C ALA A 70 3.15 1.40 -8.74
N ILE A 71 3.69 2.33 -9.55
CA ILE A 71 4.16 3.64 -9.10
C ILE A 71 3.02 4.44 -8.47
N VAL A 72 1.91 4.62 -9.19
CA VAL A 72 0.76 5.41 -8.71
C VAL A 72 0.16 4.78 -7.46
N PHE A 73 -0.01 3.45 -7.44
CA PHE A 73 -0.50 2.74 -6.26
C PHE A 73 0.37 3.02 -5.03
N SER A 74 1.68 2.88 -5.18
CA SER A 74 2.63 3.04 -4.08
C SER A 74 2.71 4.49 -3.61
N ALA A 75 2.68 5.45 -4.53
CA ALA A 75 2.66 6.88 -4.21
C ALA A 75 1.41 7.27 -3.41
N VAL A 76 0.23 6.78 -3.82
CA VAL A 76 -1.02 7.08 -3.11
C VAL A 76 -1.04 6.44 -1.72
N VAL A 77 -0.69 5.16 -1.61
CA VAL A 77 -0.64 4.46 -0.31
C VAL A 77 0.38 5.11 0.62
N ALA A 78 1.59 5.41 0.14
CA ALA A 78 2.63 6.04 0.95
C ALA A 78 2.21 7.44 1.42
N THR A 79 1.71 8.28 0.51
CA THR A 79 1.25 9.65 0.85
C THR A 79 0.20 9.65 1.94
N LEU A 80 -0.77 8.75 1.87
CA LEU A 80 -1.86 8.73 2.84
C LEU A 80 -1.44 8.27 4.23
N LEU A 81 -0.39 7.45 4.32
CA LEU A 81 0.22 7.11 5.61
C LEU A 81 0.94 8.31 6.22
N GLN A 82 1.49 9.20 5.38
CA GLN A 82 2.17 10.42 5.83
C GLN A 82 1.21 11.49 6.32
N VAL A 83 -0.01 11.55 5.76
CA VAL A 83 -1.05 12.45 6.25
C VAL A 83 -1.27 12.24 7.75
N ARG A 84 -1.26 10.99 8.22
CA ARG A 84 -1.42 10.67 9.64
C ARG A 84 -0.23 11.19 10.48
N TYR A 85 1.00 10.94 10.06
CA TYR A 85 2.20 11.43 10.77
C TYR A 85 2.21 12.95 10.87
N PHE A 86 1.85 13.64 9.79
CA PHE A 86 1.76 15.09 9.78
C PHE A 86 0.74 15.60 10.80
N PHE A 87 -0.47 15.01 10.85
CA PHE A 87 -1.51 15.42 11.80
C PHE A 87 -1.26 14.97 13.25
N GLU A 88 -0.45 13.95 13.48
CA GLU A 88 -0.02 13.54 14.83
C GLU A 88 1.16 14.39 15.36
N GLY A 89 1.67 15.34 14.57
CA GLY A 89 2.71 16.28 15.01
C GLY A 89 4.14 15.73 14.89
N TYR A 90 4.36 14.69 14.09
CA TYR A 90 5.70 14.19 13.85
C TYR A 90 6.57 15.23 13.10
N PRO A 91 7.89 15.28 13.36
CA PRO A 91 8.79 16.17 12.66
C PRO A 91 8.75 16.00 11.14
N LEU A 92 8.89 17.10 10.38
CA LEU A 92 8.85 17.03 8.91
C LEU A 92 9.90 16.08 8.31
N TRP A 93 11.10 16.03 8.89
CA TRP A 93 12.13 15.10 8.43
C TRP A 93 11.67 13.64 8.53
N PHE A 94 10.89 13.30 9.58
CA PHE A 94 10.33 11.97 9.78
C PHE A 94 9.26 11.71 8.71
N VAL A 95 8.34 12.65 8.52
CA VAL A 95 7.27 12.54 7.50
C VAL A 95 7.87 12.31 6.10
N PHE A 96 8.84 13.11 5.68
CA PHE A 96 9.44 12.96 4.35
C PHE A 96 10.32 11.72 4.21
N SER A 97 11.06 11.34 5.26
CA SER A 97 11.88 10.11 5.24
C SER A 97 11.00 8.87 5.13
N PHE A 98 9.93 8.81 5.92
CA PHE A 98 8.99 7.71 5.87
C PHE A 98 8.14 7.72 4.59
N LEU A 99 7.90 8.87 3.95
CA LEU A 99 7.27 8.91 2.63
C LEU A 99 8.07 8.10 1.61
N ALA A 100 9.38 8.37 1.55
CA ALA A 100 10.29 7.69 0.63
C ALA A 100 10.42 6.20 0.99
N LEU A 101 10.62 5.88 2.27
CA LEU A 101 10.72 4.49 2.73
C LEU A 101 9.43 3.72 2.44
N HIS A 102 8.26 4.27 2.76
CA HIS A 102 6.97 3.63 2.50
C HIS A 102 6.76 3.40 1.01
N PHE A 103 7.07 4.38 0.17
CA PHE A 103 7.01 4.21 -1.27
C PHE A 103 7.90 3.05 -1.74
N LEU A 104 9.17 3.04 -1.31
CA LEU A 104 10.14 2.02 -1.70
C LEU A 104 9.80 0.63 -1.17
N MET A 105 9.08 0.51 -0.05
CA MET A 105 8.63 -0.77 0.50
C MET A 105 7.37 -1.29 -0.23
N VAL A 106 6.41 -0.41 -0.54
CA VAL A 106 5.18 -0.83 -1.24
C VAL A 106 5.42 -1.13 -2.71
N PHE A 107 6.31 -0.37 -3.37
CA PHE A 107 6.58 -0.48 -4.81
C PHE A 107 6.95 -1.89 -5.29
N PRO A 108 7.96 -2.59 -4.74
CA PRO A 108 8.35 -3.92 -5.23
C PRO A 108 7.23 -4.95 -5.03
N ALA A 109 6.52 -4.88 -3.89
CA ALA A 109 5.39 -5.76 -3.61
C ALA A 109 4.23 -5.53 -4.59
N ALA A 110 3.86 -4.27 -4.82
CA ALA A 110 2.81 -3.89 -5.77
C ALA A 110 3.19 -4.27 -7.21
N TRP A 111 4.41 -3.96 -7.64
CA TRP A 111 4.90 -4.28 -8.98
C TRP A 111 4.88 -5.78 -9.26
N HIS A 112 5.41 -6.58 -8.33
CA HIS A 112 5.41 -8.03 -8.45
C HIS A 112 3.99 -8.60 -8.47
N ALA A 113 3.14 -8.18 -7.54
CA ALA A 113 1.74 -8.60 -7.45
C ALA A 113 0.96 -8.30 -8.74
N PHE A 114 1.09 -7.10 -9.28
CA PHE A 114 0.44 -6.66 -10.50
C PHE A 114 0.97 -7.39 -11.74
N LYS A 115 2.28 -7.64 -11.81
CA LYS A 115 2.90 -8.40 -12.90
C LYS A 115 2.40 -9.84 -12.94
N VAL A 116 2.31 -10.51 -11.78
CA VAL A 116 1.79 -11.89 -11.69
C VAL A 116 0.30 -11.95 -12.01
N SER A 117 -0.49 -10.98 -11.54
CA SER A 117 -1.92 -10.90 -11.82
C SER A 117 -2.22 -10.76 -13.32
N ASP A 118 -1.48 -9.90 -14.03
CA ASP A 118 -1.70 -9.69 -15.47
C ASP A 118 -1.26 -10.89 -16.30
N LYS A 119 -0.15 -11.56 -15.94
CA LYS A 119 0.24 -12.83 -16.58
C LYS A 119 -0.84 -13.90 -16.48
N LYS A 120 -1.47 -14.04 -15.30
CA LYS A 120 -2.58 -14.99 -15.10
C LYS A 120 -3.83 -14.63 -15.90
N LYS A 121 -4.00 -13.37 -16.30
CA LYS A 121 -5.09 -12.92 -17.18
C LYS A 121 -4.80 -13.28 -18.64
N PHE A 122 -3.55 -13.17 -19.07
CA PHE A 122 -3.09 -13.55 -20.41
C PHE A 122 -3.15 -15.06 -20.66
N LEU A 123 -2.82 -15.90 -19.67
CA LEU A 123 -2.85 -17.36 -19.77
C LEU A 123 -4.26 -17.99 -19.71
N LYS A 124 -5.31 -17.19 -19.50
CA LYS A 124 -6.70 -17.64 -19.38
C LYS A 124 -7.59 -17.26 -20.57
N ASN A 125 -7.01 -16.55 -21.54
CA ASN A 125 -7.60 -16.21 -22.82
C ASN A 125 -6.85 -16.95 -23.92
#